data_AF-A0A2A4I9P4-F1
#
_entry.id   AF-A0A2A4I9P4-F1
#
_cell.length_a   1.000
_cell.length_b   1.000
_cell.length_c   1.000
_cell.angle_alpha   90.00
_cell.angle_beta   90.00
_cell.angle_gamma   90.00
#
_symmetry.space_group_name_H-M   'P 1'
#
loop_
_entity.id
_entity.type
_entity.pdbx_description
1 polymer ?
#
loop_
_entity_poly.entity_id
_entity_poly.type
_entity_poly.pdbx_seq_one_letter_code
_entity_poly.pdbx_strand_id
1 'polypeptide(L)' 'MADPRFAVVAVRLAGLAGIAFGWRPDDFWRATPAELAALVEAGAPDMAMPPPDAALIARLQEAFPDG' A
#
# COMPACT_ATOMS: atom_id res chain seq x y z
N MET A 1 3.36 -7.58 29.24
CA MET A 1 2.87 -6.27 28.74
C MET A 1 3.08 -6.26 27.24
N ALA A 2 2.09 -5.87 26.45
CA ALA A 2 2.23 -5.79 24.99
C ALA A 2 3.32 -4.76 24.62
N ASP A 3 4.10 -5.04 23.58
CA ASP A 3 5.10 -4.08 23.08
C ASP A 3 4.38 -2.81 22.60
N PRO A 4 4.68 -1.62 23.15
CA PRO A 4 4.05 -0.38 22.71
C PRO A 4 4.24 -0.12 21.20
N ARG A 5 5.30 -0.65 20.58
CA ARG A 5 5.51 -0.56 19.12
C ARG A 5 4.47 -1.34 18.34
N PHE A 6 4.06 -2.51 18.84
CA PHE A 6 3.04 -3.32 18.18
C PHE A 6 1.73 -2.56 18.07
N ALA A 7 1.28 -1.95 19.17
CA ALA A 7 0.02 -1.21 19.20
C ALA A 7 0.04 -0.02 18.22
N VAL A 8 1.13 0.74 18.20
CA VAL A 8 1.31 1.87 17.27
C VAL A 8 1.26 1.41 15.81
N VAL A 9 1.96 0.33 15.47
CA VAL A 9 1.99 -0.21 14.10
C VAL A 9 0.63 -0.76 13.70
N ALA A 10 -0.05 -1.50 14.60
CA ALA A 10 -1.36 -2.08 14.33
C ALA A 10 -2.42 -1.00 14.07
N VAL A 11 -2.43 0.09 14.85
CA VAL A 11 -3.34 1.24 14.62
C VAL A 11 -3.09 1.88 13.26
N ARG A 12 -1.81 2.07 12.89
CA ARG A 12 -1.46 2.62 11.58
C ARG A 12 -1.91 1.71 10.44
N LEU A 13 -1.71 0.40 10.57
CA LEU A 13 -2.16 -0.58 9.58
C LEU A 13 -3.69 -0.64 9.47
N ALA A 14 -4.42 -0.56 10.58
CA ALA A 14 -5.89 -0.50 10.56
C ALA A 14 -6.41 0.70 9.76
N GLY A 15 -5.77 1.87 9.92
CA GLY A 15 -6.08 3.05 9.11
C GLY A 15 -5.79 2.86 7.63
N LEU A 16 -4.64 2.28 7.28
CA LEU A 16 -4.26 1.99 5.90
C LEU A 16 -5.21 0.98 5.25
N ALA A 17 -5.63 -0.07 5.98
CA ALA A 17 -6.60 -1.04 5.48
C ALA A 17 -7.97 -0.39 5.19
N GLY A 18 -8.38 0.58 6.01
CA GLY A 18 -9.58 1.37 5.73
C GLY A 18 -9.48 2.19 4.44
N ILE A 19 -8.32 2.79 4.16
CA ILE A 19 -8.09 3.56 2.93
C ILE A 19 -7.98 2.64 1.70
N ALA A 20 -7.22 1.57 1.79
CA ALA A 20 -6.90 0.71 0.65
C ALA A 20 -8.02 -0.27 0.29
N PHE A 21 -8.72 -0.80 1.30
CA PHE A 21 -9.71 -1.88 1.12
C PHE A 21 -11.13 -1.48 1.53
N GLY A 22 -11.35 -0.27 2.06
CA GLY A 22 -12.65 0.16 2.56
C GLY A 22 -13.08 -0.56 3.86
N TRP A 23 -12.14 -1.18 4.56
CA TRP A 23 -12.41 -1.96 5.77
C TRP A 23 -12.84 -1.09 6.95
N ARG A 24 -13.79 -1.60 7.73
CA ARG A 24 -14.06 -1.04 9.07
C ARG A 24 -12.98 -1.53 10.04
N PRO A 25 -12.77 -0.86 11.18
CA PRO A 25 -11.80 -1.30 12.17
C PRO A 25 -11.99 -2.76 12.63
N ASP A 26 -13.24 -3.22 12.74
CA ASP A 26 -13.55 -4.60 13.15
C ASP A 26 -13.08 -5.65 12.13
N ASP A 27 -13.09 -5.32 10.84
CA ASP A 27 -12.63 -6.23 9.78
C ASP A 27 -11.11 -6.46 9.91
N PHE A 28 -10.36 -5.38 10.16
CA PHE A 28 -8.91 -5.46 10.41
C PHE A 28 -8.58 -6.33 11.63
N TRP A 29 -9.28 -6.16 12.74
CA TRP A 29 -9.00 -6.93 13.97
C TRP A 29 -9.42 -8.40 13.88
N ARG A 30 -10.31 -8.73 12.96
CA ARG A 30 -10.71 -10.13 12.67
C ARG A 30 -9.79 -10.81 11.66
N ALA A 31 -9.16 -10.05 10.77
CA ALA A 31 -8.24 -10.58 9.78
C ALA A 31 -6.95 -11.10 10.42
N THR A 32 -6.46 -12.22 9.91
CA THR A 32 -5.16 -12.75 10.27
C THR A 32 -4.04 -11.99 9.52
N PRO A 33 -2.80 -11.97 10.06
CA PRO A 33 -1.68 -11.38 9.35
C PRO A 33 -1.41 -11.98 7.97
N ALA A 34 -1.68 -13.28 7.79
CA ALA A 34 -1.49 -13.97 6.50
C ALA A 34 -2.53 -13.52 5.46
N GLU A 35 -3.79 -13.35 5.86
CA GLU A 35 -4.84 -12.82 4.98
C GLU A 35 -4.54 -11.37 4.59
N LEU A 36 -4.09 -10.54 5.54
CA LEU A 36 -3.70 -9.17 5.25
C LEU A 36 -2.51 -9.11 4.27
N ALA A 37 -1.51 -9.97 4.45
CA ALA A 37 -0.37 -10.07 3.54
C ALA A 37 -0.80 -10.44 2.12
N ALA A 38 -1.70 -11.43 1.97
CA ALA A 38 -2.22 -11.84 0.67
C ALA A 38 -2.96 -10.72 -0.07
N LEU A 39 -3.70 -9.86 0.65
CA LEU A 39 -4.37 -8.69 0.06
C LEU A 39 -3.36 -7.63 -0.42
N VAL A 40 -2.31 -7.38 0.36
CA VAL A 40 -1.25 -6.44 -0.02
C VAL A 40 -0.49 -6.96 -1.24
N GLU A 41 -0.18 -8.25 -1.29
CA GLU A 41 0.47 -8.89 -2.44
C GLU A 41 -0.42 -8.81 -3.70
N ALA A 42 -1.72 -9.05 -3.56
CA ALA A 42 -2.66 -8.96 -4.70
C ALA A 42 -2.80 -7.52 -5.25
N GLY A 43 -2.62 -6.50 -4.41
CA GLY A 43 -2.65 -5.10 -4.80
C GLY A 43 -1.31 -4.55 -5.26
N ALA A 44 -0.21 -5.29 -5.08
CA ALA A 44 1.10 -4.86 -5.54
C ALA A 44 1.12 -4.88 -7.09
N PRO A 45 1.55 -3.79 -7.74
CA PRO A 45 1.76 -3.83 -9.18
C PRO A 45 2.78 -4.93 -9.50
N ASP A 46 2.61 -5.58 -10.64
CA ASP A 46 3.62 -6.52 -11.12
C ASP A 46 4.94 -5.75 -11.27
N MET A 47 5.87 -6.00 -10.33
CA MET A 47 7.16 -5.31 -10.24
C MET A 47 8.07 -5.63 -11.44
N ALA A 48 7.58 -6.40 -12.42
CA ALA A 48 8.19 -6.62 -13.71
C ALA A 48 8.59 -5.32 -14.42
N MET A 49 7.92 -4.19 -14.14
CA MET A 49 8.36 -2.89 -14.63
C MET A 49 8.82 -1.98 -13.47
N PRO A 50 10.10 -1.56 -13.44
CA PRO A 50 10.56 -0.61 -12.43
C PRO A 50 9.81 0.73 -12.57
N PRO A 51 9.66 1.48 -11.47
CA PRO A 51 9.14 2.84 -11.53
C PRO A 51 9.94 3.67 -12.55
N PRO A 52 9.29 4.58 -13.30
CA PRO A 52 10.01 5.40 -14.26
C PRO A 52 11.03 6.27 -13.53
N ASP A 53 12.25 6.29 -14.05
CA ASP A 53 13.30 7.18 -13.53
C ASP A 53 13.08 8.62 -14.01
N ALA A 54 13.83 9.55 -13.41
CA ALA A 54 13.72 10.97 -13.73
C ALA A 54 13.99 11.25 -15.22
N ALA A 55 14.86 10.46 -15.86
CA ALA A 55 15.18 10.61 -17.27
C ALA A 55 13.97 10.21 -18.15
N LEU A 56 13.35 9.08 -17.85
CA LEU A 56 12.14 8.61 -18.54
C LEU A 56 10.98 9.57 -18.35
N ILE A 57 10.79 10.11 -17.14
CA ILE A 57 9.76 11.14 -16.88
C ILE A 57 10.00 12.37 -17.76
N ALA A 58 11.24 12.88 -17.83
CA ALA A 58 11.57 14.03 -18.67
C ALA A 58 11.28 13.77 -20.16
N ARG A 59 11.61 12.57 -20.67
CA ARG A 59 11.30 12.20 -22.06
C ARG A 59 9.80 12.14 -22.33
N LEU A 60 9.01 11.66 -21.37
CA LEU A 60 7.55 11.61 -21.50
C LEU A 60 6.94 13.03 -21.50
N GLN A 61 7.47 13.94 -20.67
CA GLN A 61 7.03 15.34 -20.64
C GLN A 61 7.36 16.07 -21.96
N GLU A 62 8.52 15.80 -22.57
CA GLU A 62 8.87 16.32 -23.90
C GLU A 62 7.97 15.75 -25.01
N ALA A 63 7.65 14.45 -24.94
CA ALA A 63 6.87 13.75 -25.96
C ALA A 63 5.37 14.06 -25.92
N PHE A 64 4.84 14.46 -24.75
CA PHE A 64 3.43 14.78 -24.52
C PHE A 64 3.31 16.12 -23.76
N PRO A 65 3.57 17.26 -24.43
CA PRO A 65 3.66 18.58 -23.80
C PRO A 65 2.32 19.15 -23.29
N ASP A 66 1.21 18.48 -23.57
CA ASP A 66 -0.16 18.96 -23.48
C ASP A 66 -0.95 18.36 -22.29
N GLY A 67 -0.28 18.24 -21.13
CA GLY A 67 -0.94 17.93 -19.85
C GLY A 67 -2.10 18.87 -19.51
#